data_AF-A0A2D4G9G9-F1
#
_entry.id   AF-A0A2D4G9G9-F1
#
_cell.length_a   1.000
_cell.length_b   1.000
_cell.length_c   1.000
_cell.angle_alpha   90.00
_cell.angle_beta   90.00
_cell.angle_gamma   90.00
#
_symmetry.space_group_name_H-M   'P 1'
#
loop_
_entity.id
_entity.type
_entity.pdbx_description
1 polymer ?
#
loop_
_entity_poly.entity_id
_entity_poly.type
_entity_poly.pdbx_seq_one_letter_code
_entity_poly.pdbx_strand_id
1 'polypeptide(L)'
;PLVLGHTFSALSGTPGSPPPPLFFFFRSVSIQLVLGRPVTYQLLAILDFNNLRKRMSVIVRNPKGQIRLYSKGADIILLERLFPGDQDLYNVTTDHLNEYAGEGLRTLVLAYRDLDEKYFAGWAERLEEASLNGEGREERIARLYEEVENDLVLLG
;
A
#
# COMPACT_ATOMS: atom_id res chain seq x y z
N PRO A 1 0.01 16.17 14.45
CA PRO A 1 -1.14 15.23 14.38
C PRO A 1 -1.86 15.33 13.03
N LEU A 2 -1.56 14.42 12.10
CA LEU A 2 -2.31 14.26 10.86
C LEU A 2 -3.70 13.73 11.21
N VAL A 3 -4.72 14.59 11.15
CA VAL A 3 -6.11 14.18 11.31
C VAL A 3 -6.56 13.61 9.96
N LEU A 4 -6.59 12.28 9.84
CA LEU A 4 -7.23 11.60 8.70
C LEU A 4 -8.75 11.83 8.82
N GLY A 5 -9.28 12.81 8.08
CA GLY A 5 -10.72 12.99 7.94
C GLY A 5 -11.30 11.90 7.05
N HIS A 6 -11.93 10.88 7.64
CA HIS A 6 -12.66 9.85 6.89
C HIS A 6 -14.06 10.37 6.53
N THR A 7 -14.24 10.87 5.31
CA THR A 7 -15.59 11.09 4.76
C THR A 7 -16.12 9.79 4.17
N PHE A 8 -17.03 9.13 4.91
CA PHE A 8 -17.80 7.98 4.43
C PHE A 8 -18.97 8.47 3.58
N SER A 9 -18.95 8.18 2.28
CA SER A 9 -20.14 8.35 1.43
C SER A 9 -20.55 6.97 0.93
N ALA A 10 -21.44 6.31 1.68
CA ALA A 10 -22.09 5.08 1.23
C ALA A 10 -23.09 5.44 0.13
N LEU A 11 -22.77 5.10 -1.12
CA LEU A 11 -23.77 5.13 -2.19
C LEU A 11 -24.62 3.86 -2.09
N SER A 12 -25.93 4.05 -1.95
CA SER A 12 -26.94 2.99 -1.89
C SER A 12 -26.87 2.12 -3.15
N GLY A 13 -26.51 0.84 -3.00
CA GLY A 13 -26.59 -0.15 -4.08
C GLY A 13 -28.05 -0.45 -4.45
N THR A 14 -28.29 -0.69 -5.74
CA THR A 14 -29.59 -1.17 -6.25
C THR A 14 -29.87 -2.60 -5.76
N PRO A 15 -31.11 -2.96 -5.41
CA PRO A 15 -31.44 -4.31 -4.95
C PRO A 15 -31.20 -5.32 -6.08
N GLY A 16 -30.36 -6.34 -5.84
CA GLY A 16 -30.16 -7.48 -6.75
C GLY A 16 -28.79 -7.58 -7.43
N SER A 17 -27.87 -6.62 -7.26
CA SER A 17 -26.48 -6.80 -7.69
C SER A 17 -25.71 -7.66 -6.68
N PRO A 18 -24.80 -8.55 -7.12
CA PRO A 18 -23.86 -9.21 -6.20
C PRO A 18 -23.13 -8.14 -5.37
N PRO A 19 -22.81 -8.41 -4.08
CA PRO A 19 -22.07 -7.46 -3.28
C PRO A 19 -20.76 -7.15 -4.01
N PRO A 20 -20.42 -5.87 -4.21
CA PRO A 20 -19.19 -5.53 -4.91
C PRO A 20 -18.01 -6.09 -4.10
N PRO A 21 -16.93 -6.53 -4.75
CA PRO A 21 -15.77 -7.07 -4.04
C PRO A 21 -15.28 -6.03 -3.02
N LEU A 22 -14.76 -6.47 -1.86
CA LEU A 22 -14.39 -5.59 -0.73
C LEU A 22 -13.54 -4.37 -1.13
N PHE A 23 -12.83 -4.44 -2.26
CA PHE A 23 -12.13 -3.33 -2.92
C PHE A 23 -12.99 -2.09 -3.21
N PHE A 24 -14.31 -2.20 -3.33
CA PHE A 24 -15.17 -1.13 -3.87
C PHE A 24 -15.64 -0.07 -2.86
N PHE A 25 -15.46 -0.28 -1.55
CA PHE A 25 -16.05 0.63 -0.55
C PHE A 25 -15.25 1.93 -0.32
N PHE A 26 -14.00 2.03 -0.79
CA PHE A 26 -13.17 3.21 -0.61
C PHE A 26 -12.69 3.76 -1.97
N ARG A 27 -13.38 4.77 -2.52
CA ARG A 27 -13.01 5.34 -3.84
C ARG A 27 -11.95 6.45 -3.76
N SER A 28 -11.78 7.12 -2.62
CA SER A 28 -10.88 8.27 -2.51
C SER A 28 -10.49 8.60 -1.07
N VAL A 29 -9.28 9.12 -0.90
CA VAL A 29 -8.73 9.66 0.36
C VAL A 29 -8.30 11.10 0.11
N SER A 30 -8.80 12.04 0.92
CA SER A 30 -8.35 13.43 0.87
C SER A 30 -7.32 13.70 1.95
N ILE A 31 -6.14 14.17 1.55
CA ILE A 31 -5.02 14.47 2.44
C ILE A 31 -4.80 15.98 2.45
N GLN A 32 -4.76 16.60 3.63
CA GLN A 32 -4.35 18.00 3.75
C GLN A 32 -2.83 18.09 3.79
N LEU A 33 -2.24 18.80 2.82
CA LEU A 33 -0.81 19.12 2.85
C LEU A 33 -0.51 20.20 3.89
N VAL A 34 0.76 20.28 4.32
CA VAL A 34 1.30 21.28 5.26
C VAL A 34 1.09 22.73 4.76
N LEU A 35 0.79 22.93 3.47
CA LEU A 35 0.47 24.22 2.85
C LEU A 35 -1.03 24.55 2.79
N GLY A 36 -1.88 23.83 3.54
CA GLY A 36 -3.30 24.12 3.70
C GLY A 36 -4.20 23.81 2.49
N ARG A 37 -3.63 23.29 1.39
CA ARG A 37 -4.41 22.87 0.22
C ARG A 37 -4.73 21.37 0.32
N PRO A 38 -6.01 20.97 0.30
CA PRO A 38 -6.37 19.57 0.24
C PRO A 38 -5.95 18.99 -1.11
N VAL A 39 -5.36 17.81 -1.06
CA VAL A 39 -5.02 17.00 -2.23
C VAL A 39 -5.76 15.68 -2.12
N THR A 40 -6.62 15.41 -3.09
CA THR A 40 -7.40 14.17 -3.13
C THR A 40 -6.65 13.12 -3.93
N TYR A 41 -6.44 11.96 -3.31
CA TYR A 41 -5.92 10.76 -3.93
C TYR A 41 -7.07 9.78 -4.17
N GLN A 42 -7.05 9.10 -5.30
CA GLN A 42 -7.93 7.96 -5.53
C GLN A 42 -7.27 6.74 -4.88
N LEU A 43 -8.01 6.03 -4.01
CA LEU A 43 -7.54 4.75 -3.49
C LEU A 43 -7.88 3.67 -4.52
N LEU A 44 -6.87 2.91 -4.96
CA LEU A 44 -7.02 1.90 -6.00
C LEU A 44 -6.99 0.48 -5.42
N ALA A 45 -6.14 0.21 -4.44
CA ALA A 45 -6.09 -1.07 -3.76
C ALA A 45 -5.56 -0.92 -2.32
N ILE A 46 -6.00 -1.82 -1.44
CA ILE A 46 -5.45 -2.02 -0.10
C ILE A 46 -4.91 -3.44 -0.05
N LEU A 47 -3.66 -3.59 0.36
CA LEU A 47 -3.03 -4.88 0.63
C LEU A 47 -2.91 -5.00 2.15
N ASP A 48 -3.86 -5.73 2.75
CA ASP A 48 -4.03 -5.78 4.19
C ASP A 48 -2.84 -6.38 4.92
N PHE A 49 -2.72 -5.96 6.19
CA PHE A 49 -1.77 -6.55 7.12
C PHE A 49 -2.10 -8.01 7.37
N ASN A 50 -1.08 -8.86 7.34
CA ASN A 50 -1.14 -10.25 7.77
C ASN A 50 0.05 -10.52 8.70
N ASN A 51 -0.15 -11.25 9.80
CA ASN A 51 0.90 -11.67 10.73
C ASN A 51 2.06 -12.43 10.04
N LEU A 52 1.78 -13.10 8.91
CA LEU A 52 2.80 -13.76 8.10
C LEU A 52 3.65 -12.76 7.30
N ARG A 53 3.01 -11.72 6.74
CA ARG A 53 3.66 -10.72 5.87
C ARG A 53 4.28 -9.55 6.63
N LYS A 54 3.74 -9.23 7.82
CA LYS A 54 4.18 -8.16 8.75
C LYS A 54 4.32 -6.76 8.10
N ARG A 55 3.51 -6.48 7.09
CA ARG A 55 3.45 -5.19 6.38
C ARG A 55 2.05 -4.94 5.83
N MET A 56 1.77 -3.68 5.50
CA MET A 56 0.52 -3.23 4.88
C MET A 56 0.85 -2.23 3.78
N SER A 57 0.16 -2.32 2.64
CA SER A 57 0.38 -1.42 1.51
C SER A 57 -0.92 -0.84 0.99
N VAL A 58 -0.81 0.32 0.34
CA VAL A 58 -1.90 0.97 -0.38
C VAL A 58 -1.41 1.38 -1.75
N ILE A 59 -2.26 1.21 -2.76
CA ILE A 59 -2.02 1.74 -4.11
C ILE A 59 -2.97 2.91 -4.31
N VAL A 60 -2.40 4.07 -4.67
CA VAL A 60 -3.15 5.30 -4.86
C VAL A 60 -2.82 5.94 -6.20
N ARG A 61 -3.79 6.68 -6.76
CA ARG A 61 -3.57 7.60 -7.87
C ARG A 61 -3.63 9.04 -7.38
N ASN A 62 -2.61 9.82 -7.69
CA ASN A 62 -2.57 11.24 -7.36
C ASN A 62 -3.37 12.09 -8.37
N PRO A 63 -3.61 13.40 -8.12
CA PRO A 63 -4.33 14.25 -9.08
C PRO A 63 -3.66 14.42 -10.45
N LYS A 64 -2.36 14.12 -10.56
CA LYS A 64 -1.63 14.14 -11.83
C LYS A 64 -1.80 12.84 -12.62
N GLY A 65 -2.57 11.88 -12.10
CA GLY A 65 -2.80 10.58 -12.72
C GLY A 65 -1.72 9.53 -12.43
N GLN A 66 -0.69 9.86 -11.64
CA GLN A 66 0.40 8.93 -11.35
C GLN A 66 -0.06 7.91 -10.29
N ILE A 67 0.23 6.63 -10.54
CA ILE A 67 -0.07 5.54 -9.62
C ILE A 67 1.18 5.24 -8.78
N ARG A 68 0.99 5.14 -7.47
CA ARG A 68 2.06 4.81 -6.53
C ARG A 68 1.56 3.83 -5.48
N LEU A 69 2.36 2.79 -5.24
CA LEU A 69 2.24 1.93 -4.08
C LEU A 69 3.05 2.54 -2.93
N TYR A 70 2.45 2.59 -1.74
CA TYR A 70 3.15 2.86 -0.48
C TYR A 70 3.04 1.64 0.42
N SER A 71 4.15 1.22 1.01
CA SER A 71 4.21 0.08 1.92
C SER A 71 4.85 0.49 3.23
N LYS A 72 4.23 0.05 4.34
CA LYS A 72 4.81 0.17 5.68
C LYS A 72 4.86 -1.20 6.37
N GLY A 73 5.92 -1.48 7.11
CA GLY A 73 6.02 -2.72 7.86
C GLY A 73 7.27 -2.82 8.71
N ALA A 74 7.49 -4.02 9.24
CA ALA A 74 8.69 -4.32 10.01
C ALA A 74 9.97 -4.08 9.18
N ASP A 75 11.01 -3.63 9.87
CA ASP A 75 12.35 -3.36 9.34
C ASP A 75 12.87 -4.46 8.39
N ILE A 76 13.17 -5.64 8.90
CA ILE A 76 13.76 -6.76 8.15
C ILE A 76 12.90 -7.10 6.93
N ILE A 77 11.58 -7.05 7.10
CA ILE A 77 10.61 -7.38 6.05
C ILE A 77 10.63 -6.36 4.92
N LEU A 78 10.67 -5.07 5.22
CA LEU A 78 10.67 -4.06 4.16
C LEU A 78 12.04 -3.91 3.50
N LEU A 79 13.13 -4.02 4.27
CA LEU A 79 14.49 -3.88 3.75
C LEU A 79 14.82 -4.96 2.70
N GLU A 80 14.32 -6.18 2.85
CA GLU A 80 14.47 -7.28 1.87
C GLU A 80 13.79 -7.03 0.52
N ARG A 81 12.87 -6.06 0.45
CA ARG A 81 12.05 -5.75 -0.74
C ARG A 81 12.49 -4.48 -1.46
N LEU A 82 13.55 -3.83 -0.96
CA LEU A 82 14.04 -2.59 -1.53
C LEU A 82 14.79 -2.84 -2.84
N PHE A 83 14.59 -1.96 -3.80
CA PHE A 83 15.48 -1.82 -4.94
C PHE A 83 16.85 -1.29 -4.46
N PRO A 84 17.99 -1.77 -4.98
CA PRO A 84 19.31 -1.21 -4.69
C PRO A 84 19.38 0.26 -5.11
N GLY A 85 19.16 1.16 -4.16
CA GLY A 85 18.99 2.59 -4.39
C GLY A 85 20.05 3.42 -3.69
N ASP A 86 19.60 4.45 -2.97
CA ASP A 86 20.47 5.33 -2.18
C ASP A 86 21.05 4.57 -0.98
N GLN A 87 22.33 4.18 -1.12
CA GLN A 87 23.03 3.41 -0.10
C GLN A 87 23.30 4.22 1.18
N ASP A 88 23.47 5.54 1.07
CA ASP A 88 23.71 6.40 2.23
C ASP A 88 22.42 6.50 3.07
N LEU A 89 21.28 6.72 2.42
CA LEU A 89 19.98 6.68 3.09
C LEU A 89 19.70 5.31 3.73
N TYR A 90 20.02 4.22 3.02
CA TYR A 90 19.86 2.87 3.55
C TYR A 90 20.68 2.65 4.82
N ASN A 91 21.95 3.04 4.80
CA ASN A 91 22.87 2.86 5.94
C ASN A 91 22.39 3.68 7.14
N VAL A 92 22.10 4.96 6.94
CA VAL A 92 21.62 5.87 8.00
C VAL A 92 20.30 5.36 8.59
N THR A 93 19.36 4.93 7.75
CA THR A 93 18.07 4.38 8.22
C THR A 93 18.29 3.11 9.04
N THR A 94 19.15 2.20 8.57
CA THR A 94 19.46 0.95 9.27
C THR A 94 20.12 1.21 10.64
N ASP A 95 21.01 2.19 10.72
CA ASP A 95 21.65 2.58 11.99
C ASP A 95 20.62 3.12 13.00
N HIS A 96 19.72 4.02 12.56
CA HIS A 96 18.65 4.52 13.42
C HIS A 96 17.68 3.41 13.85
N LEU A 97 17.35 2.46 12.97
CA LEU A 97 16.51 1.32 13.32
C LEU A 97 17.13 0.48 14.45
N ASN A 98 18.44 0.25 14.39
CA ASN A 98 19.18 -0.48 15.43
C ASN A 98 19.21 0.29 16.76
N GLU A 99 19.45 1.60 16.72
CA GLU A 99 19.44 2.46 17.91
C GLU A 99 18.06 2.44 18.58
N TYR A 100 16.99 2.67 17.81
CA TYR A 100 15.62 2.68 18.30
C TYR A 100 15.17 1.32 18.84
N ALA A 101 15.60 0.22 18.21
CA ALA A 101 15.36 -1.13 18.73
C ALA A 101 16.09 -1.35 20.06
N GLY A 102 17.33 -0.85 20.21
CA GLY A 102 18.09 -0.87 21.46
C GLY A 102 17.40 -0.12 22.60
N GLU A 103 16.66 0.94 22.29
CA GLU A 103 15.84 1.69 23.24
C GLU A 103 14.44 1.10 23.47
N GLY A 104 14.08 0.00 22.77
CA GLY A 104 12.77 -0.65 22.89
C GLY A 104 11.63 0.08 22.19
N LEU A 105 11.94 1.00 21.26
CA LEU A 105 10.95 1.71 20.46
C LEU A 105 10.39 0.81 19.35
N ARG A 106 9.14 1.07 18.98
CA ARG A 106 8.52 0.40 17.83
C ARG A 106 8.87 1.17 16.56
N THR A 107 9.62 0.54 15.68
CA THR A 107 10.00 1.08 14.38
C THR A 107 9.13 0.50 13.28
N LEU A 108 8.92 1.29 12.23
CA LEU A 108 8.34 0.85 10.96
C LEU A 108 9.14 1.51 9.85
N VAL A 109 9.41 0.75 8.80
CA VAL A 109 10.03 1.28 7.58
C VAL A 109 8.92 1.63 6.60
N LEU A 110 9.06 2.78 5.94
CA LEU A 110 8.19 3.24 4.87
C LEU A 110 8.94 3.23 3.54
N ALA A 111 8.30 2.67 2.52
CA ALA A 111 8.83 2.63 1.16
C ALA A 111 7.72 2.84 0.13
N TYR A 112 8.10 3.17 -1.10
CA TYR A 112 7.15 3.34 -2.20
C TYR A 112 7.64 2.73 -3.50
N ARG A 113 6.73 2.53 -4.44
CA ARG A 113 7.05 2.21 -5.83
C ARG A 113 6.07 2.90 -6.76
N ASP A 114 6.60 3.58 -7.78
CA ASP A 114 5.77 4.08 -8.87
C ASP A 114 5.36 2.92 -9.77
N LEU A 115 4.08 2.89 -10.16
CA LEU A 115 3.53 1.84 -11.01
C LEU A 115 3.06 2.45 -12.33
N ASP A 116 3.45 1.81 -13.43
CA ASP A 116 2.92 2.15 -14.74
C ASP A 116 1.44 1.80 -14.82
N GLU A 117 0.65 2.65 -15.49
CA GLU A 117 -0.79 2.45 -15.68
C GLU A 117 -1.11 1.07 -16.30
N LYS A 118 -0.34 0.67 -17.31
CA LYS A 118 -0.50 -0.63 -17.98
C LYS A 118 -0.18 -1.80 -17.05
N TYR A 119 0.87 -1.67 -16.25
CA TYR A 119 1.27 -2.70 -15.29
C TYR A 119 0.18 -2.86 -14.22
N PHE A 120 -0.27 -1.74 -13.63
CA PHE A 120 -1.32 -1.74 -12.62
C PHE A 120 -2.62 -2.34 -13.16
N ALA A 121 -3.06 -1.98 -14.37
CA ALA A 121 -4.28 -2.52 -14.95
C ALA A 121 -4.24 -4.06 -15.06
N GLY A 122 -3.15 -4.62 -15.60
CA GLY A 122 -3.00 -6.08 -15.71
C GLY A 122 -2.78 -6.78 -14.36
N TRP A 123 -2.19 -6.11 -13.37
CA TRP A 123 -2.12 -6.63 -12.01
C TRP A 123 -3.48 -6.64 -11.32
N ALA A 124 -4.26 -5.57 -11.48
CA ALA A 124 -5.59 -5.44 -10.88
C ALA A 124 -6.58 -6.47 -11.44
N GLU A 125 -6.54 -6.72 -12.75
CA GLU A 125 -7.35 -7.78 -13.39
C GLU A 125 -7.03 -9.16 -12.80
N ARG A 126 -5.74 -9.53 -12.71
CA ARG A 126 -5.32 -10.80 -12.08
C ARG A 126 -5.71 -10.87 -10.61
N LEU A 127 -5.70 -9.76 -9.88
CA LEU A 127 -6.13 -9.72 -8.49
C LEU A 127 -7.63 -9.94 -8.34
N GLU A 128 -8.42 -9.34 -9.23
CA GLU A 128 -9.86 -9.54 -9.27
C GLU A 128 -10.18 -11.01 -9.57
N GLU A 129 -9.54 -11.59 -10.60
CA GLU A 129 -9.65 -13.01 -10.92
C GLU A 129 -9.24 -13.92 -9.76
N ALA A 130 -8.11 -13.62 -9.10
CA ALA A 130 -7.65 -14.37 -7.94
C ALA A 130 -8.60 -14.25 -6.74
N SER A 131 -9.33 -13.14 -6.64
CA SER A 131 -10.30 -12.87 -5.57
C SER A 131 -11.60 -13.65 -5.72
N LEU A 132 -11.90 -14.19 -6.90
CA LEU A 132 -13.06 -15.05 -7.13
C LEU A 132 -12.94 -16.35 -6.34
N ASN A 133 -14.08 -16.83 -5.82
CA ASN A 133 -14.14 -18.00 -4.94
C ASN A 133 -13.60 -19.26 -5.64
N GLY A 134 -12.63 -19.93 -5.03
CA GLY A 134 -12.06 -21.19 -5.48
C GLY A 134 -10.96 -21.67 -4.54
N GLU A 135 -10.57 -22.95 -4.66
CA GLU A 135 -9.41 -23.50 -3.96
C GLU A 135 -8.15 -22.68 -4.29
N GLY A 136 -7.28 -22.47 -3.30
CA GLY A 136 -6.01 -21.76 -3.49
C GLY A 136 -6.12 -20.24 -3.61
N ARG A 137 -7.28 -19.64 -3.27
CA ARG A 137 -7.53 -18.18 -3.36
C ARG A 137 -6.50 -17.37 -2.57
N GLU A 138 -6.25 -17.75 -1.34
CA GLU A 138 -5.33 -17.02 -0.45
C GLU A 138 -3.89 -17.06 -0.98
N GLU A 139 -3.42 -18.20 -1.47
CA GLU A 139 -2.07 -18.31 -2.04
C GLU A 139 -1.92 -17.49 -3.33
N ARG A 140 -2.95 -17.45 -4.20
CA ARG A 140 -2.91 -16.62 -5.42
C ARG A 140 -2.84 -15.14 -5.08
N ILE A 141 -3.67 -14.66 -4.16
CA ILE A 141 -3.64 -13.26 -3.70
C ILE A 141 -2.29 -12.95 -3.06
N ALA A 142 -1.77 -13.84 -2.21
CA ALA A 142 -0.47 -13.64 -1.57
C ALA A 142 0.67 -13.50 -2.60
N ARG A 143 0.68 -14.30 -3.67
CA ARG A 143 1.67 -14.17 -4.76
C ARG A 143 1.57 -12.82 -5.47
N LEU A 144 0.36 -12.37 -5.78
CA LEU A 144 0.14 -11.07 -6.42
C LEU A 144 0.56 -9.90 -5.52
N TYR A 145 0.36 -10.05 -4.21
CA TYR A 145 0.82 -9.08 -3.21
C TYR A 145 2.34 -9.02 -3.13
N GLU A 146 3.02 -10.18 -3.06
CA GLU A 146 4.48 -10.22 -3.11
C GLU A 146 5.00 -9.59 -4.41
N GLU A 147 4.42 -9.92 -5.57
CA GLU A 147 4.86 -9.41 -6.87
C GLU A 147 4.91 -7.86 -6.92
N VAL A 148 3.84 -7.19 -6.49
CA VAL A 148 3.73 -5.72 -6.59
C VAL A 148 4.54 -4.99 -5.51
N GLU A 149 4.86 -5.67 -4.40
CA GLU A 149 5.60 -5.11 -3.27
C GLU A 149 7.11 -5.40 -3.32
N ASN A 150 7.65 -5.69 -4.50
CA ASN A 150 9.09 -5.75 -4.75
C ASN A 150 9.60 -4.46 -5.40
N ASP A 151 10.93 -4.29 -5.40
CA ASP A 151 11.63 -3.14 -6.00
C ASP A 151 11.18 -1.80 -5.42
N LEU A 152 11.00 -1.75 -4.09
CA LEU A 152 10.56 -0.56 -3.37
C LEU A 152 11.71 0.43 -3.18
N VAL A 153 11.41 1.73 -3.21
CA VAL A 153 12.32 2.81 -2.88
C VAL A 153 12.10 3.23 -1.43
N LEU A 154 13.16 3.20 -0.63
CA LEU A 154 13.14 3.59 0.78
C LEU A 154 12.79 5.08 0.95
N LEU A 155 11.91 5.39 1.90
CA LEU A 155 11.63 6.76 2.35
C LEU A 155 12.24 7.07 3.70
N GLY A 156 12.25 6.08 4.61
CA GLY A 156 12.80 6.19 5.96
C GLY A 156 12.08 5.32 6.97
#